data_AF-A0A2S2P206-F1
#
_entry.id   AF-A0A2S2P206-F1
#
_cell.length_a   1.000
_cell.length_b   1.000
_cell.length_c   1.000
_cell.angle_alpha   90.00
_cell.angle_beta   90.00
_cell.angle_gamma   90.00
#
_symmetry.space_group_name_H-M   'P 1'
#
loop_
_entity.id
_entity.type
_entity.pdbx_description
1 polymer ?
#
loop_
_entity_poly.entity_id
_entity_poly.type
_entity_poly.pdbx_seq_one_letter_code
_entity_poly.pdbx_strand_id
1 'polypeptide(L)'
;MCQLTALAMVLLDPYYRTIKGFEVLIEKEWLSFGHKFQHRIGHGDDHHSDADRSPVFLQFIDCVWQVTCMFPNAFEFNELFLITIIDHLYSCRFGTFLYNSEKERLQKEVKQKTVSLWSYINSDQDLYKNPLYWPQQHALEPVASLRYIKMWKGLYCRWNPSMRPQEPIHQRTRELLHMKMQLMKISEDYRRELRHKASRNTSSNRLTSPIHI
;
A
#
# COMPACT_ATOMS: atom_id res chain seq x y z
N MET A 1 7.65 9.98 19.00
CA MET A 1 7.50 8.54 19.27
C MET A 1 6.87 7.79 18.10
N CYS A 2 5.67 8.15 17.64
CA CYS A 2 4.95 7.42 16.57
C CYS A 2 5.76 7.19 15.28
N GLN A 3 6.58 8.16 14.85
CA GLN A 3 7.42 8.01 13.65
C GLN A 3 8.40 6.83 13.77
N LEU A 4 9.09 6.71 14.91
CA LEU A 4 10.12 5.69 15.12
C LEU A 4 9.50 4.31 15.30
N THR A 5 8.45 4.20 16.11
CA THR A 5 7.78 2.92 16.36
C THR A 5 7.13 2.38 15.10
N ALA A 6 6.37 3.23 14.38
CA ALA A 6 5.69 2.82 13.16
C ALA A 6 6.69 2.43 12.06
N LEU A 7 7.77 3.19 11.87
CA LEU A 7 8.78 2.85 10.87
C LEU A 7 9.51 1.55 11.23
N ALA A 8 9.90 1.36 12.49
CA ALA A 8 10.50 0.10 12.93
C ALA A 8 9.56 -1.10 12.72
N MET A 9 8.27 -0.94 12.99
CA MET A 9 7.27 -1.99 12.75
C MET A 9 7.15 -2.34 11.26
N VAL A 10 7.16 -1.35 10.35
CA VAL A 10 7.20 -1.60 8.89
C VAL A 10 8.46 -2.37 8.49
N LEU A 11 9.60 -2.02 9.06
CA LEU A 11 10.87 -2.67 8.75
C LEU A 11 10.96 -4.09 9.31
N LEU A 12 10.38 -4.37 10.48
CA LEU A 12 10.52 -5.66 11.15
C LEU A 12 9.43 -6.67 10.78
N ASP A 13 8.17 -6.23 10.67
CA ASP A 13 7.02 -7.12 10.49
C ASP A 13 6.41 -6.97 9.07
N PRO A 14 6.46 -8.03 8.25
CA PRO A 14 5.87 -8.04 6.90
C PRO A 14 4.37 -7.76 6.88
N TYR A 15 3.63 -8.02 7.96
CA TYR A 15 2.21 -7.72 8.04
C TYR A 15 1.94 -6.24 7.73
N TYR A 16 2.71 -5.32 8.31
CA TYR A 16 2.56 -3.88 8.12
C TYR A 16 2.98 -3.39 6.73
N ARG A 17 3.49 -4.27 5.86
CA ARG A 17 3.79 -3.98 4.45
C ARG A 17 2.65 -4.35 3.50
N THR A 18 1.61 -5.00 4.02
CA THR A 18 0.34 -5.22 3.30
C THR A 18 -0.51 -3.94 3.35
N ILE A 19 -1.44 -3.77 2.40
CA ILE A 19 -2.39 -2.66 2.41
C ILE A 19 -3.12 -2.66 3.76
N LYS A 20 -3.71 -3.82 4.12
CA LYS A 20 -4.50 -3.91 5.35
C LYS A 20 -3.68 -3.69 6.61
N GLY A 21 -2.48 -4.26 6.67
CA GLY A 21 -1.60 -4.08 7.82
C GLY A 21 -1.15 -2.64 7.96
N PHE A 22 -0.85 -1.93 6.87
CA PHE A 22 -0.46 -0.53 6.95
C PHE A 22 -1.60 0.38 7.42
N GLU A 23 -2.84 0.12 7.02
CA GLU A 23 -4.02 0.80 7.59
C GLU A 23 -4.09 0.60 9.11
N VAL A 24 -3.93 -0.65 9.57
CA VAL A 24 -3.93 -1.00 10.99
C VAL A 24 -2.77 -0.33 11.73
N LEU A 25 -1.60 -0.22 11.12
CA LEU A 25 -0.46 0.50 11.69
C LEU A 25 -0.79 1.96 11.94
N ILE A 26 -1.41 2.64 10.97
CA ILE A 26 -1.81 4.04 11.11
C ILE A 26 -2.87 4.20 12.19
N GLU A 27 -3.92 3.38 12.17
CA GLU A 27 -4.97 3.38 13.19
C GLU A 27 -4.39 3.18 14.59
N LYS A 28 -3.48 2.23 14.75
CA LYS A 28 -2.84 1.94 16.04
C LYS A 28 -1.87 3.05 16.44
N GLU A 29 -0.74 3.17 15.75
CA GLU A 29 0.43 3.95 16.19
C GLU A 29 0.23 5.46 16.08
N TRP A 30 -0.67 5.91 15.20
CA TRP A 30 -0.92 7.32 14.98
C TRP A 30 -2.25 7.78 15.57
N LEU A 31 -3.34 7.06 15.30
CA LEU A 31 -4.67 7.50 15.72
C LEU A 31 -4.96 7.14 17.18
N SER A 32 -4.79 5.88 17.59
CA SER A 32 -5.07 5.47 18.98
C SER A 32 -4.07 6.05 19.98
N PHE A 33 -2.77 6.08 19.64
CA PHE A 33 -1.73 6.67 20.51
C PHE A 33 -1.74 8.22 20.56
N GLY A 34 -2.70 8.88 19.90
CA GLY A 34 -3.00 10.29 20.12
C GLY A 34 -2.08 11.27 19.40
N HIS A 35 -1.66 10.94 18.17
CA HIS A 35 -1.07 11.97 17.31
C HIS A 35 -2.09 13.08 17.07
N LYS A 36 -1.69 14.32 17.38
CA LYS A 36 -2.55 15.52 17.35
C LYS A 36 -2.83 16.02 15.93
N PHE A 37 -3.45 15.21 15.08
CA PHE A 37 -3.68 15.53 13.66
C PHE A 37 -4.36 16.89 13.48
N GLN A 38 -5.43 17.18 14.24
CA GLN A 38 -6.12 18.46 14.16
C GLN A 38 -5.19 19.66 14.41
N HIS A 39 -4.33 19.62 15.42
CA HIS A 39 -3.38 20.72 15.71
C HIS A 39 -2.22 20.76 14.72
N ARG A 40 -1.68 19.60 14.33
CA ARG A 40 -0.51 19.54 13.42
C ARG A 40 -0.86 19.96 11.99
N ILE A 41 -2.11 19.77 11.57
CA ILE A 41 -2.59 20.09 10.23
C ILE A 41 -3.36 21.42 10.19
N GLY A 42 -4.14 21.73 11.24
CA GLY A 42 -4.96 22.94 11.31
C GLY A 42 -6.22 22.86 10.43
N HIS A 43 -6.96 21.75 10.51
CA HIS A 43 -8.15 21.53 9.69
C HIS A 43 -9.23 22.59 9.93
N GLY A 44 -9.55 23.37 8.90
CA GLY A 44 -10.58 24.42 8.97
C GLY A 44 -10.21 25.58 9.89
N ASP A 45 -8.92 25.77 10.16
CA ASP A 45 -8.39 26.88 10.95
C ASP A 45 -7.55 27.82 10.08
N ASP A 46 -7.84 29.11 10.16
CA ASP A 46 -7.22 30.17 9.36
C ASP A 46 -5.89 30.69 9.96
N HIS A 47 -5.51 30.23 11.16
CA HIS A 47 -4.24 30.61 11.80
C HIS A 47 -3.03 29.87 11.20
N HIS A 48 -2.60 30.30 10.01
CA HIS A 48 -1.49 29.66 9.28
C HIS A 48 -0.12 29.78 9.96
N SER A 49 0.06 30.74 10.88
CA SER A 49 1.31 30.97 11.63
C SER A 49 1.41 30.18 12.94
N ASP A 50 0.48 29.27 13.20
CA ASP A 50 0.51 28.43 14.40
C ASP A 50 1.78 27.56 14.43
N ALA A 51 2.59 27.77 15.46
CA ALA A 51 3.85 27.07 15.69
C ALA A 51 3.65 25.57 15.96
N ASP A 52 2.43 25.15 16.31
CA ASP A 52 2.10 23.74 16.46
C ASP A 52 1.89 23.01 15.12
N ARG A 53 1.72 23.72 13.99
CA ARG A 53 1.61 23.07 12.67
C ARG A 53 2.94 22.48 12.25
N SER A 54 2.94 21.19 11.92
CA SER A 54 4.18 20.46 11.59
C SER A 54 3.91 19.21 10.75
N PRO A 55 4.71 18.94 9.70
CA PRO A 55 4.48 17.84 8.76
C PRO A 55 4.96 16.47 9.28
N VAL A 56 4.72 16.15 10.56
CA VAL A 56 5.25 14.94 11.22
C VAL A 56 4.76 13.66 10.55
N PHE A 57 3.46 13.58 10.24
CA PHE A 57 2.90 12.41 9.55
C PHE A 57 3.34 12.34 8.08
N LEU A 58 3.46 13.48 7.40
CA LEU A 58 3.99 13.54 6.03
C LEU A 58 5.43 13.03 5.98
N GLN A 59 6.29 13.42 6.93
CA GLN A 59 7.67 12.91 7.04
C GLN A 59 7.70 11.38 7.21
N PHE A 60 6.78 10.82 8.00
CA PHE A 60 6.69 9.37 8.14
C PHE A 60 6.31 8.68 6.83
N ILE A 61 5.32 9.20 6.11
CA ILE A 61 4.90 8.63 4.83
C ILE A 61 6.02 8.78 3.77
N ASP A 62 6.78 9.88 3.80
CA ASP A 62 7.99 10.04 2.97
C ASP A 62 9.02 8.95 3.30
N CYS A 63 9.33 8.73 4.59
CA CYS A 63 10.22 7.64 4.99
C CYS A 63 9.74 6.27 4.48
N VAL A 64 8.45 5.98 4.56
CA VAL A 64 7.88 4.74 4.00
C VAL A 64 8.09 4.70 2.48
N TRP A 65 7.85 5.80 1.77
CA TRP A 65 8.12 5.90 0.33
C TRP A 65 9.61 5.66 0.00
N GLN A 66 10.55 6.21 0.77
CA GLN A 66 11.98 5.93 0.58
C GLN A 66 12.27 4.43 0.68
N VAL A 67 11.71 3.74 1.68
CA VAL A 67 11.88 2.30 1.85
C VAL A 67 11.25 1.52 0.69
N THR A 68 10.08 1.92 0.20
CA THR A 68 9.46 1.29 -0.99
C THR A 68 10.33 1.44 -2.24
N CYS A 69 11.05 2.56 -2.36
CA CYS A 69 12.00 2.80 -3.44
C CYS A 69 13.26 1.92 -3.33
N MET A 70 13.71 1.60 -2.12
CA MET A 70 14.85 0.71 -1.88
C MET A 70 14.48 -0.77 -2.03
N PHE A 71 13.23 -1.13 -1.71
CA PHE A 71 12.72 -2.51 -1.75
C PHE A 71 11.44 -2.61 -2.60
N PRO A 72 11.53 -2.58 -3.95
CA PRO A 72 10.37 -2.43 -4.84
C PRO A 72 9.34 -3.57 -4.78
N ASN A 73 9.70 -4.73 -4.23
CA ASN A 73 8.84 -5.91 -4.11
C ASN A 73 8.38 -6.19 -2.68
N ALA A 74 8.81 -5.44 -1.68
CA ALA A 74 8.54 -5.74 -0.28
C ALA A 74 7.16 -5.26 0.22
N PHE A 75 6.49 -4.38 -0.53
CA PHE A 75 5.23 -3.74 -0.15
C PHE A 75 4.10 -4.10 -1.11
N GLU A 76 2.93 -4.41 -0.54
CA GLU A 76 1.73 -4.71 -1.32
C GLU A 76 1.13 -3.44 -1.93
N PHE A 77 1.26 -2.30 -1.26
CA PHE A 77 0.77 -1.03 -1.75
C PHE A 77 1.76 -0.33 -2.69
N ASN A 78 1.25 0.47 -3.60
CA ASN A 78 2.03 1.29 -4.53
C ASN A 78 2.15 2.75 -4.06
N GLU A 79 2.85 3.57 -4.85
CA GLU A 79 3.04 5.01 -4.56
C GLU A 79 1.70 5.78 -4.49
N LEU A 80 0.71 5.42 -5.31
CA LEU A 80 -0.58 6.09 -5.34
C LEU A 80 -1.29 5.95 -3.99
N PHE A 81 -1.22 4.80 -3.34
CA PHE A 81 -1.79 4.60 -2.01
C PHE A 81 -1.25 5.61 -0.98
N LEU A 82 0.07 5.82 -0.97
CA LEU A 82 0.70 6.79 -0.06
C LEU A 82 0.30 8.24 -0.40
N ILE A 83 0.26 8.59 -1.69
CA ILE A 83 -0.20 9.91 -2.15
C ILE A 83 -1.66 10.15 -1.75
N THR A 84 -2.55 9.17 -1.94
CA THR A 84 -3.97 9.26 -1.57
C THR A 84 -4.15 9.45 -0.07
N ILE A 85 -3.34 8.80 0.77
CA ILE A 85 -3.31 9.04 2.21
C ILE A 85 -2.94 10.50 2.51
N ILE A 86 -1.91 11.05 1.87
CA ILE A 86 -1.51 12.44 2.06
C ILE A 86 -2.55 13.43 1.54
N ASP A 87 -3.21 13.16 0.42
CA ASP A 87 -4.27 14.04 -0.08
C ASP A 87 -5.44 14.10 0.91
N HIS A 88 -5.82 12.96 1.48
CA HIS A 88 -6.92 12.88 2.45
C HIS A 88 -6.50 13.20 3.89
N LEU A 89 -5.21 13.33 4.17
CA LEU A 89 -4.70 13.98 5.37
C LEU A 89 -5.09 15.45 5.41
N TYR A 90 -5.20 16.14 4.28
CA TYR A 90 -5.54 17.56 4.24
C TYR A 90 -6.99 17.83 3.83
N SER A 91 -7.61 16.92 3.07
CA SER A 91 -8.91 17.21 2.43
C SER A 91 -10.11 17.26 3.37
N CYS A 92 -10.00 16.77 4.61
CA CYS A 92 -11.12 16.62 5.57
C CYS A 92 -12.33 15.84 5.04
N ARG A 93 -12.19 15.09 3.94
CA ARG A 93 -13.31 14.36 3.31
C ARG A 93 -13.76 13.17 4.15
N PHE A 94 -12.82 12.59 4.90
CA PHE A 94 -13.01 11.41 5.73
C PHE A 94 -12.72 11.76 7.20
N GLY A 95 -13.34 11.01 8.12
CA GLY A 95 -13.12 11.20 9.55
C GLY A 95 -11.80 10.65 10.08
N THR A 96 -11.07 9.89 9.26
CA THR A 96 -9.88 9.12 9.68
C THR A 96 -8.83 9.98 10.37
N PHE A 97 -8.51 11.16 9.83
CA PHE A 97 -7.46 12.04 10.39
C PHE A 97 -8.02 13.23 11.20
N LEU A 98 -9.32 13.26 11.50
CA LEU A 98 -9.90 14.34 12.29
C LEU A 98 -9.59 14.15 13.79
N TYR A 99 -9.54 15.28 14.51
CA TYR A 99 -9.35 15.34 15.98
C TYR A 99 -7.96 14.88 16.46
N ASN A 100 -7.68 15.08 17.75
CA ASN A 100 -6.33 14.90 18.31
C ASN A 100 -6.14 13.59 19.08
N SER A 101 -7.22 12.93 19.48
CA SER A 101 -7.15 11.72 20.31
C SER A 101 -8.30 10.77 20.03
N GLU A 102 -8.11 9.50 20.37
CA GLU A 102 -9.18 8.51 20.31
C GLU A 102 -10.37 8.90 21.20
N LYS A 103 -10.11 9.40 22.42
CA LYS A 103 -11.16 9.90 23.32
C LYS A 103 -12.04 10.95 22.65
N GLU A 104 -11.43 11.93 21.99
CA GLU A 104 -12.15 13.00 21.29
C GLU A 104 -12.95 12.45 20.09
N ARG A 105 -12.37 11.54 19.31
CA ARG A 105 -13.07 10.86 18.20
C ARG A 105 -14.29 10.07 18.66
N LEU A 106 -14.22 9.43 19.83
CA LEU A 106 -15.35 8.72 20.44
C LEU A 106 -16.44 9.70 20.89
N GLN A 107 -16.07 10.77 21.60
CA GLN A 107 -17.01 11.79 22.05
C GLN A 107 -17.75 12.50 20.91
N LYS A 108 -17.09 12.65 19.76
CA LYS A 108 -17.68 13.26 18.56
C LYS A 108 -18.38 12.25 17.65
N GLU A 109 -18.39 10.97 18.00
CA GLU A 109 -19.05 9.88 17.24
C GLU A 109 -18.58 9.83 15.78
N VAL A 110 -17.27 9.99 15.56
CA VAL A 110 -16.70 10.13 14.21
C VAL A 110 -17.02 8.93 13.34
N LYS A 111 -16.97 7.71 13.90
CA LYS A 111 -17.26 6.46 13.18
C LYS A 111 -18.70 6.40 12.67
N GLN A 112 -19.63 7.10 13.31
CA GLN A 112 -21.05 7.14 12.93
C GLN A 112 -21.37 8.32 12.02
N LYS A 113 -20.70 9.46 12.21
CA LYS A 113 -20.99 10.71 11.49
C LYS A 113 -20.18 10.92 10.23
N THR A 114 -19.14 10.12 10.01
CA THR A 114 -18.22 10.30 8.88
C THR A 114 -17.84 8.96 8.25
N VAL A 115 -17.33 9.02 7.02
CA VAL A 115 -16.81 7.86 6.31
C VAL A 115 -15.31 7.70 6.61
N SER A 116 -14.85 6.45 6.70
CA SER A 116 -13.43 6.13 6.82
C SER A 116 -12.72 6.19 5.47
N LEU A 117 -11.51 6.74 5.43
CA LEU A 117 -10.62 6.68 4.27
C LEU A 117 -10.40 5.24 3.81
N TRP A 118 -10.28 4.30 4.75
CA TRP A 118 -10.07 2.88 4.45
C TRP A 118 -11.26 2.28 3.72
N SER A 119 -12.50 2.74 3.99
CA SER A 119 -13.67 2.30 3.24
C SER A 119 -13.58 2.71 1.77
N TYR A 120 -13.05 3.90 1.49
CA TYR A 120 -12.82 4.37 0.13
C TYR A 120 -11.70 3.59 -0.56
N ILE A 121 -10.54 3.46 0.07
CA ILE A 121 -9.39 2.74 -0.51
C ILE A 121 -9.72 1.27 -0.78
N ASN A 122 -10.35 0.59 0.18
CA ASN A 122 -10.67 -0.83 0.04
C ASN A 122 -11.83 -1.11 -0.93
N SER A 123 -12.56 -0.09 -1.38
CA SER A 123 -13.59 -0.26 -2.42
C SER A 123 -13.00 -0.52 -3.82
N ASP A 124 -11.76 -0.09 -4.06
CA ASP A 124 -11.01 -0.36 -5.29
C ASP A 124 -9.53 -0.65 -4.95
N GLN A 125 -9.30 -1.75 -4.24
CA GLN A 125 -7.96 -2.10 -3.74
C GLN A 125 -6.96 -2.36 -4.88
N ASP A 126 -7.42 -2.80 -6.05
CA ASP A 126 -6.55 -3.15 -7.18
C ASP A 126 -5.80 -1.93 -7.74
N LEU A 127 -6.38 -0.73 -7.62
CA LEU A 127 -5.73 0.54 -7.96
C LEU A 127 -4.46 0.79 -7.12
N TYR A 128 -4.44 0.28 -5.89
CA TYR A 128 -3.40 0.53 -4.90
C TYR A 128 -2.37 -0.58 -4.81
N LYS A 129 -2.55 -1.70 -5.53
CA LYS A 129 -1.64 -2.85 -5.47
C LYS A 129 -0.36 -2.63 -6.27
N ASN A 130 0.73 -3.14 -5.72
CA ASN A 130 2.02 -3.26 -6.36
C ASN A 130 2.14 -4.62 -7.07
N PRO A 131 2.34 -4.67 -8.39
CA PRO A 131 2.38 -5.91 -9.17
C PRO A 131 3.64 -6.74 -8.89
N LEU A 132 4.68 -6.06 -8.39
CA LEU A 132 5.96 -6.65 -8.01
C LEU A 132 5.95 -7.18 -6.58
N TYR A 133 4.86 -6.97 -5.83
CA TYR A 133 4.79 -7.42 -4.44
C TYR A 133 5.04 -8.92 -4.34
N TRP A 134 5.98 -9.25 -3.46
CA TRP A 134 6.32 -10.61 -3.09
C TRP A 134 6.50 -10.65 -1.57
N PRO A 135 5.71 -11.46 -0.84
CA PRO A 135 5.77 -11.50 0.61
C PRO A 135 7.14 -12.01 1.09
N GLN A 136 7.96 -11.09 1.59
CA GLN A 136 9.25 -11.37 2.22
C GLN A 136 9.09 -11.46 3.72
N GLN A 137 9.56 -12.54 4.33
CA GLN A 137 9.44 -12.77 5.77
C GLN A 137 10.55 -12.13 6.60
N HIS A 138 11.60 -11.58 5.96
CA HIS A 138 12.73 -11.00 6.68
C HIS A 138 12.52 -9.50 6.99
N ALA A 139 13.30 -9.02 7.96
CA ALA A 139 13.41 -7.59 8.26
C ALA A 139 14.05 -6.84 7.09
N LEU A 140 13.64 -5.58 6.89
CA LEU A 140 14.24 -4.68 5.90
C LEU A 140 15.29 -3.80 6.59
N GLU A 141 16.45 -3.68 5.94
CA GLU A 141 17.58 -2.88 6.44
C GLU A 141 17.88 -1.75 5.45
N PRO A 142 17.14 -0.62 5.51
CA PRO A 142 17.33 0.49 4.58
C PRO A 142 18.63 1.25 4.88
N VAL A 143 19.26 1.78 3.84
CA VAL A 143 20.47 2.60 3.98
C VAL A 143 20.09 4.07 4.10
N ALA A 144 20.23 4.62 5.32
CA ALA A 144 19.97 6.03 5.62
C ALA A 144 21.14 6.95 5.19
N SER A 145 21.48 6.96 3.90
CA SER A 145 22.51 7.84 3.32
C SER A 145 21.91 8.82 2.32
N LEU A 146 22.40 10.06 2.33
CA LEU A 146 22.02 11.10 1.36
C LEU A 146 22.25 10.67 -0.11
N ARG A 147 23.13 9.69 -0.36
CA ARG A 147 23.33 9.11 -1.70
C ARG A 147 22.14 8.29 -2.20
N TYR A 148 21.33 7.75 -1.30
CA TYR A 148 20.18 6.89 -1.63
C TYR A 148 18.83 7.57 -1.39
N ILE A 149 18.79 8.64 -0.58
CA ILE A 149 17.58 9.44 -0.37
C ILE A 149 17.24 10.16 -1.67
N LYS A 150 16.00 9.96 -2.13
CA LYS A 150 15.48 10.58 -3.35
C LYS A 150 14.48 11.67 -2.98
N MET A 151 14.39 12.72 -3.79
CA MET A 151 13.27 13.64 -3.70
C MET A 151 12.01 12.96 -4.25
N TRP A 152 10.93 12.94 -3.47
CA TRP A 152 9.65 12.37 -3.89
C TRP A 152 8.93 13.27 -4.90
N LYS A 153 9.40 13.23 -6.15
CA LYS A 153 8.87 14.05 -7.25
C LYS A 153 7.37 13.82 -7.47
N GLY A 154 6.90 12.57 -7.32
CA GLY A 154 5.49 12.19 -7.46
C GLY A 154 4.54 12.90 -6.49
N LEU A 155 5.04 13.33 -5.33
CA LEU A 155 4.28 14.13 -4.36
C LEU A 155 4.61 15.62 -4.47
N TYR A 156 5.89 15.99 -4.32
CA TYR A 156 6.30 17.39 -4.17
C TYR A 156 6.35 18.17 -5.48
N CYS A 157 6.53 17.50 -6.62
CA CYS A 157 6.62 18.15 -7.94
C CYS A 157 5.42 17.85 -8.84
N ARG A 158 4.37 17.24 -8.30
CA ARG A 158 3.22 16.73 -9.06
C ARG A 158 2.41 17.77 -9.81
N TRP A 159 2.60 19.06 -9.52
CA TRP A 159 1.91 20.16 -10.20
C TRP A 159 2.73 20.75 -11.36
N ASN A 160 4.01 20.41 -11.47
CA ASN A 160 4.85 20.87 -12.57
C ASN A 160 4.65 19.97 -13.80
N PRO A 161 4.09 20.48 -14.92
CA PRO A 161 3.85 19.69 -16.13
C PRO A 161 5.11 19.01 -16.68
N SER A 162 6.27 19.65 -16.59
CA SER A 162 7.55 19.11 -17.09
C SER A 162 8.11 17.97 -16.24
N MET A 163 7.61 17.81 -15.02
CA MET A 163 8.04 16.77 -14.08
C MET A 163 7.03 15.62 -13.97
N ARG A 164 5.88 15.73 -14.65
CA ARG A 164 4.87 14.67 -14.69
C ARG A 164 5.30 13.60 -15.69
N PRO A 165 5.24 12.31 -15.31
CA PRO A 165 5.35 11.25 -16.29
C PRO A 165 4.17 11.36 -17.28
N GLN A 166 4.43 11.06 -18.55
CA GLN A 166 3.43 11.14 -19.63
C GLN A 166 2.20 10.27 -19.33
N GLU A 167 2.41 9.14 -18.66
CA GLU A 167 1.35 8.27 -18.13
C GLU A 167 1.51 8.09 -16.61
N PRO A 168 0.41 8.10 -15.84
CA PRO A 168 0.47 7.80 -14.42
C PRO A 168 0.96 6.36 -14.16
N ILE A 169 1.95 6.21 -13.28
CA ILE A 169 2.59 4.92 -12.98
C ILE A 169 1.56 3.85 -12.57
N HIS A 170 0.55 4.22 -11.77
CA HIS A 170 -0.49 3.31 -11.32
C HIS A 170 -1.35 2.74 -12.47
N GLN A 171 -1.55 3.48 -13.57
CA GLN A 171 -2.30 2.99 -14.73
C GLN A 171 -1.53 1.88 -15.43
N ARG A 172 -0.23 2.10 -15.67
CA ARG A 172 0.69 1.08 -16.19
C ARG A 172 0.74 -0.14 -15.27
N THR A 173 0.82 0.08 -13.96
CA THR A 173 0.75 -0.98 -12.95
C THR A 173 -0.53 -1.81 -13.07
N ARG A 174 -1.69 -1.16 -13.25
CA ARG A 174 -2.98 -1.84 -13.42
C ARG A 174 -3.02 -2.68 -14.70
N GLU A 175 -2.48 -2.17 -15.80
CA GLU A 175 -2.35 -2.94 -17.05
C GLU A 175 -1.43 -4.15 -16.89
N LEU A 176 -0.30 -3.98 -16.19
CA LEU A 176 0.60 -5.09 -15.87
C LEU A 176 -0.09 -6.16 -15.01
N LEU A 177 -0.91 -5.76 -14.03
CA LEU A 177 -1.72 -6.70 -13.23
C LEU A 177 -2.73 -7.46 -14.11
N HIS A 178 -3.40 -6.77 -15.03
CA HIS A 178 -4.34 -7.38 -15.95
C HIS A 178 -3.64 -8.39 -16.87
N MET A 179 -2.52 -8.01 -17.47
CA MET A 179 -1.72 -8.89 -18.33
C MET A 179 -1.19 -10.11 -17.57
N LYS A 180 -0.70 -9.92 -16.33
CA LYS A 180 -0.26 -11.00 -15.44
C LYS A 180 -1.40 -12.00 -15.19
N MET A 181 -2.61 -11.51 -14.91
CA MET A 181 -3.79 -12.35 -14.67
C MET A 181 -4.15 -13.20 -15.90
N GLN A 182 -4.13 -12.60 -17.10
CA GLN A 182 -4.36 -13.32 -18.35
C GLN A 182 -3.33 -14.42 -18.58
N LEU A 183 -2.04 -14.11 -18.40
CA LEU A 183 -0.95 -15.07 -18.56
C LEU A 183 -1.02 -16.22 -17.54
N MET A 184 -1.38 -15.92 -16.28
CA MET A 184 -1.58 -16.95 -15.25
C MET A 184 -2.71 -17.91 -15.63
N LYS A 185 -3.84 -17.38 -16.12
CA LYS A 185 -4.96 -18.20 -16.60
C LYS A 185 -4.54 -19.13 -17.74
N ILE A 186 -3.87 -18.59 -18.77
CA ILE A 186 -3.37 -19.39 -19.89
C ILE A 186 -2.41 -20.48 -19.41
N SER A 187 -1.51 -20.16 -18.47
CA SER A 187 -0.57 -21.12 -17.89
C SER A 187 -1.28 -22.24 -17.13
N GLU A 188 -2.34 -21.93 -16.39
CA GLU A 188 -3.14 -22.91 -15.65
C GLU A 188 -3.94 -23.82 -16.58
N ASP A 189 -4.52 -23.26 -17.64
CA ASP A 189 -5.28 -24.01 -18.64
C ASP A 189 -4.34 -24.97 -19.39
N TYR A 190 -3.17 -24.50 -19.82
CA TYR A 190 -2.16 -25.36 -20.45
C TYR A 190 -1.67 -26.47 -19.50
N ARG A 191 -1.42 -26.16 -18.21
CA ARG A 191 -1.08 -27.18 -17.19
C ARG A 191 -2.21 -28.20 -17.00
N ARG A 192 -3.49 -27.78 -17.07
CA ARG A 192 -4.65 -28.68 -17.03
C ARG A 192 -4.68 -29.61 -18.23
N GLU A 193 -4.47 -29.08 -19.43
CA GLU A 193 -4.43 -29.89 -20.67
C GLU A 193 -3.32 -30.93 -20.64
N LEU A 194 -2.12 -30.56 -20.20
CA LEU A 194 -1.01 -31.51 -20.05
C LEU A 194 -1.35 -32.64 -19.07
N ARG A 195 -1.99 -32.35 -17.94
CA ARG A 195 -2.47 -33.37 -17.00
C ARG A 195 -3.52 -34.30 -17.61
N HIS A 196 -4.46 -33.76 -18.40
CA HIS A 196 -5.46 -34.56 -19.10
C HIS A 196 -4.82 -35.48 -20.17
N LYS A 197 -3.86 -34.98 -20.94
CA LYS A 197 -3.12 -35.79 -21.93
C LYS A 197 -2.29 -36.90 -21.27
N ALA A 198 -1.61 -36.59 -20.16
CA ALA A 198 -0.86 -37.60 -19.40
C ALA A 198 -1.77 -38.73 -18.87
N SER A 199 -2.95 -38.39 -18.33
CA SER A 199 -3.94 -39.36 -17.84
C SER A 199 -4.47 -40.30 -18.94
N ARG A 200 -4.70 -39.77 -20.15
CA ARG A 200 -5.10 -40.57 -21.34
C ARG A 200 -4.01 -41.53 -21.80
N ASN A 201 -2.74 -41.12 -21.77
CA ASN A 201 -1.63 -42.00 -22.16
C ASN A 201 -1.41 -43.14 -21.15
N THR A 202 -1.60 -42.90 -19.84
CA THR A 202 -1.52 -43.96 -18.82
C THR A 202 -2.67 -44.98 -18.89
N SER A 203 -3.83 -44.60 -19.44
CA SER A 203 -4.96 -45.53 -19.64
C SER A 203 -4.82 -46.34 -20.93
N SER A 204 -4.20 -45.79 -21.97
CA SER A 204 -3.88 -46.51 -23.21
C SER A 204 -2.82 -47.61 -23.03
N ASN A 205 -1.79 -47.38 -22.21
CA ASN A 205 -0.71 -48.36 -21.96
C ASN A 205 -1.13 -49.58 -21.10
N ARG A 206 -2.33 -49.60 -20.50
CA ARG A 206 -2.83 -50.76 -19.73
C ARG A 206 -3.54 -51.80 -20.59
N LEU A 207 -3.78 -51.54 -21.88
CA LEU A 207 -4.56 -52.41 -22.77
C LEU A 207 -3.71 -53.29 -23.69
N THR A 208 -2.38 -53.25 -23.61
CA THR A 208 -1.49 -54.07 -24.44
C THR A 208 -0.60 -54.98 -23.59
N SER A 209 -1.10 -56.17 -23.28
CA SER A 209 -0.26 -57.32 -22.94
C SER A 209 -0.80 -58.52 -23.72
N PRO A 210 -0.08 -59.02 -24.75
CA PRO A 210 -0.46 -60.24 -25.43
C PRO A 210 -0.11 -61.45 -24.55
N ILE A 211 -1.08 -62.32 -24.31
CA ILE A 211 -0.87 -63.63 -23.72
C ILE A 211 -0.24 -64.50 -24.80
N HIS A 212 1.03 -64.87 -24.65
CA HIS A 212 1.67 -65.92 -25.43
C HIS A 212 1.19 -67.29 -24.95
N ILE A 213 0.61 -68.08 -25.85
CA ILE A 213 0.44 -69.55 -25.75
C ILE A 213 1.23 -70.16 -26.90
#